data_AF-A0AAD3ANP0-F1
#
_entry.id   AF-A0AAD3ANP0-F1
#
_cell.length_a   1.000
_cell.length_b   1.000
_cell.length_c   1.000
_cell.angle_alpha   90.00
_cell.angle_beta   90.00
_cell.angle_gamma   90.00
#
_symmetry.space_group_name_H-M   'P 1'
#
loop_
_entity.id
_entity.type
_entity.pdbx_description
1 polymer ?
#
loop_
_entity_poly.entity_id
_entity_poly.type
_entity_poly.pdbx_seq_one_letter_code
_entity_poly.pdbx_strand_id
1 'polypeptide(L)'
;MIEQAGQILAEARQRESMAATVTYCVTGALAYGLREQGLSDKAIGEILSVSRNRVGDLVKAGIWPTLFARIKLDDDRRRKFAAAEMKTIYRPVAQEQHEWVHTRTDRSGYIAERNNIPIPREYRHSPGALEPEAAEFDNCVTGERIVAYTLERHHGKMLFDSEQNRVGYDYKGEYRIELCSANGARHPLPLELLGITSSELRFGDKWPDPEERRLSDDAFRNAVAAVRKHYGIWPLPSLNEDDATYWDSELDNP
;
A
#
# COMPACT_ATOMS: atom_id res chain seq x y z
N MET A 1 19.26 -36.62 -26.14
CA MET A 1 20.22 -36.39 -25.04
C MET A 1 20.74 -34.95 -24.98
N ILE A 2 21.42 -34.41 -26.01
CA ILE A 2 21.93 -33.01 -25.96
C ILE A 2 20.80 -31.98 -25.85
N GLU A 3 19.75 -32.11 -26.67
CA GLU A 3 18.58 -31.22 -26.60
C GLU A 3 17.82 -31.33 -25.27
N GLN A 4 17.65 -32.55 -24.77
CA GLN A 4 17.03 -32.80 -23.46
C GLN A 4 17.85 -32.19 -22.31
N ALA A 5 19.18 -32.29 -22.36
CA ALA A 5 20.06 -31.63 -21.39
C ALA A 5 19.95 -30.10 -21.46
N GLY A 6 19.84 -29.55 -22.68
CA GLY A 6 19.59 -28.12 -22.90
C GLY A 6 18.25 -27.66 -22.30
N GLN A 7 17.19 -28.43 -22.49
CA GLN A 7 15.86 -28.16 -21.92
C GLN A 7 15.88 -28.21 -20.39
N ILE A 8 16.51 -29.22 -19.80
CA ILE A 8 16.63 -29.34 -18.33
C ILE A 8 17.43 -28.17 -17.76
N LEU A 9 18.53 -27.77 -18.39
CA LEU A 9 19.33 -26.64 -17.93
C LEU A 9 18.59 -25.31 -18.06
N ALA A 10 17.80 -25.13 -19.14
CA ALA A 10 16.98 -23.94 -19.32
C ALA A 10 15.91 -23.81 -18.22
N GLU A 11 15.21 -24.91 -17.92
CA GLU A 11 14.23 -24.98 -16.83
C GLU A 11 14.87 -24.69 -15.47
N ALA A 12 16.04 -25.28 -15.18
CA ALA A 12 16.77 -25.04 -13.93
C ALA A 12 17.15 -23.55 -13.76
N ARG A 13 17.68 -22.92 -14.82
CA ARG A 13 18.02 -21.49 -14.82
C ARG A 13 16.79 -20.60 -14.68
N GLN A 14 15.67 -20.98 -15.28
CA GLN A 14 14.42 -20.25 -15.12
C GLN A 14 13.95 -20.27 -13.67
N ARG A 15 13.97 -21.44 -13.00
CA ARG A 15 13.61 -21.57 -11.58
C ARG A 15 14.53 -20.76 -10.68
N GLU A 16 15.83 -20.83 -10.91
CA GLU A 16 16.82 -20.01 -10.18
C GLU A 16 16.52 -18.51 -10.32
N SER A 17 16.23 -18.04 -11.54
CA SER A 17 15.89 -16.64 -11.80
C SER A 17 14.60 -16.21 -11.08
N MET A 18 13.59 -17.08 -11.06
CA MET A 18 12.32 -16.82 -10.39
C MET A 18 12.50 -16.77 -8.87
N ALA A 19 13.23 -17.73 -8.28
CA ALA A 19 13.55 -17.74 -6.85
C ALA A 19 14.36 -16.51 -6.41
N ALA A 20 15.31 -16.06 -7.24
CA ALA A 20 16.06 -14.83 -6.97
C ALA A 20 15.15 -13.59 -6.96
N THR A 21 14.13 -13.55 -7.82
CA THR A 21 13.14 -12.46 -7.86
C THR A 21 12.30 -12.45 -6.60
N VAL A 22 11.78 -13.61 -6.20
CA VAL A 22 11.01 -13.79 -4.96
C VAL A 22 11.84 -13.33 -3.76
N THR A 23 13.08 -13.82 -3.65
CA THR A 23 13.99 -13.44 -2.57
C THR A 23 14.19 -11.93 -2.51
N TYR A 24 14.36 -11.29 -3.66
CA TYR A 24 14.52 -9.83 -3.73
C TYR A 24 13.25 -9.08 -3.29
N CYS A 25 12.07 -9.53 -3.71
CA CYS A 25 10.79 -8.96 -3.27
C CYS A 25 10.56 -9.15 -1.76
N VAL A 26 10.81 -10.35 -1.21
CA VAL A 26 10.67 -10.64 0.23
C VAL A 26 11.61 -9.74 1.03
N THR A 27 12.88 -9.69 0.64
CA THR A 27 13.89 -8.87 1.30
C THR A 27 13.53 -7.38 1.19
N GLY A 28 12.97 -6.95 0.05
CA GLY A 28 12.52 -5.58 -0.16
C GLY A 28 11.35 -5.19 0.75
N ALA A 29 10.33 -6.04 0.86
CA ALA A 29 9.19 -5.82 1.75
C ALA A 29 9.63 -5.76 3.22
N LEU A 30 10.52 -6.66 3.65
CA LEU A 30 11.10 -6.63 4.99
C LEU A 30 11.93 -5.35 5.22
N ALA A 31 12.79 -4.97 4.27
CA ALA A 31 13.58 -3.74 4.38
C ALA A 31 12.69 -2.49 4.48
N TYR A 32 11.59 -2.46 3.73
CA TYR A 32 10.61 -1.39 3.80
C TYR A 32 9.94 -1.31 5.17
N GLY A 33 9.41 -2.42 5.67
CA GLY A 33 8.79 -2.47 7.00
C GLY A 33 9.76 -2.04 8.10
N LEU A 34 11.00 -2.57 8.11
CA LEU A 34 12.02 -2.18 9.09
C LEU A 34 12.38 -0.68 9.00
N ARG A 35 12.36 -0.09 7.79
CA ARG A 35 12.57 1.35 7.63
C ARG A 35 11.46 2.17 8.26
N GLU A 36 10.21 1.78 8.05
CA GLU A 36 9.04 2.45 8.65
C GLU A 36 9.07 2.38 10.18
N GLN A 37 9.62 1.29 10.74
CA GLN A 37 9.89 1.16 12.18
C GLN A 37 11.08 2.01 12.69
N GLY A 38 11.72 2.80 11.82
CA GLY A 38 12.78 3.73 12.19
C GLY A 38 14.19 3.14 12.26
N LEU A 39 14.40 1.91 11.76
CA LEU A 39 15.74 1.33 11.72
C LEU A 39 16.62 2.03 10.67
N SER A 40 17.91 2.17 11.01
CA SER A 40 18.91 2.68 10.09
C SER A 40 19.29 1.66 9.00
N ASP A 41 19.80 2.13 7.86
CA ASP A 41 20.36 1.27 6.80
C ASP A 41 21.37 0.24 7.30
N LYS A 42 22.17 0.61 8.31
CA LYS A 42 23.14 -0.29 8.91
C LYS A 42 22.45 -1.45 9.63
N ALA A 43 21.49 -1.14 10.50
CA ALA A 43 20.75 -2.15 11.26
C ALA A 43 19.92 -3.06 10.35
N ILE A 44 19.26 -2.50 9.33
CA ILE A 44 18.52 -3.27 8.32
C ILE A 44 19.47 -4.20 7.56
N GLY A 45 20.63 -3.69 7.13
CA GLY A 45 21.64 -4.50 6.44
C GLY A 45 22.14 -5.67 7.28
N GLU A 46 22.38 -5.46 8.57
CA GLU A 46 22.78 -6.51 9.51
C GLU A 46 21.67 -7.58 9.68
N ILE A 47 20.43 -7.17 9.91
CA ILE A 47 19.29 -8.09 10.09
C ILE A 47 19.05 -8.94 8.83
N LEU A 48 19.06 -8.30 7.66
CA LEU A 48 18.78 -8.97 6.38
C LEU A 48 20.01 -9.62 5.75
N SER A 49 21.17 -9.55 6.41
CA SER A 49 22.45 -10.06 5.88
C SER A 49 22.80 -9.51 4.49
N VAL A 50 22.55 -8.21 4.29
CA VAL A 50 22.86 -7.48 3.05
C VAL A 50 23.75 -6.26 3.33
N SER A 51 24.46 -5.78 2.32
CA SER A 51 25.22 -4.53 2.46
C SER A 51 24.27 -3.36 2.73
N ARG A 52 24.62 -2.51 3.72
CA ARG A 52 23.88 -1.26 4.04
C ARG A 52 23.64 -0.39 2.80
N ASN A 53 24.56 -0.41 1.84
CA ASN A 53 24.47 0.40 0.62
C ASN A 53 23.39 -0.10 -0.35
N ARG A 54 22.89 -1.33 -0.16
CA ARG A 54 21.82 -1.93 -0.97
C ARG A 54 20.43 -1.77 -0.34
N VAL A 55 20.35 -1.32 0.91
CA VAL A 55 19.07 -1.22 1.63
C VAL A 55 18.15 -0.22 0.96
N GLY A 56 18.66 0.92 0.47
CA GLY A 56 17.85 1.88 -0.28
C GLY A 56 17.17 1.28 -1.52
N ASP A 57 17.87 0.44 -2.28
CA ASP A 57 17.31 -0.24 -3.46
C ASP A 57 16.29 -1.33 -3.08
N LEU A 58 16.53 -2.01 -1.95
CA LEU A 58 15.58 -2.98 -1.40
C LEU A 58 14.30 -2.30 -0.91
N VAL A 59 14.40 -1.15 -0.22
CA VAL A 59 13.24 -0.37 0.19
C VAL A 59 12.42 0.05 -1.04
N LYS A 60 13.07 0.54 -2.10
CA LYS A 60 12.38 0.84 -3.37
C LYS A 60 11.68 -0.38 -3.97
N ALA A 61 12.29 -1.55 -3.87
CA ALA A 61 11.66 -2.81 -4.29
C ALA A 61 10.51 -3.26 -3.39
N GLY A 62 10.53 -2.92 -2.10
CA GLY A 62 9.39 -3.11 -1.20
C GLY A 62 8.22 -2.18 -1.51
N ILE A 63 8.51 -0.94 -1.93
CA ILE A 63 7.47 0.03 -2.31
C ILE A 63 6.91 -0.29 -3.70
N TRP A 64 7.76 -0.50 -4.70
CA TRP A 64 7.39 -0.72 -6.10
C TRP A 64 8.08 -1.96 -6.67
N PRO A 65 7.64 -3.18 -6.31
CA PRO A 65 8.32 -4.41 -6.70
C PRO A 65 8.30 -4.64 -8.21
N THR A 66 7.24 -4.24 -8.91
CA THR A 66 7.13 -4.34 -10.38
C THR A 66 8.25 -3.53 -11.07
N LEU A 67 8.50 -2.31 -10.62
CA LEU A 67 9.52 -1.42 -11.17
C LEU A 67 10.95 -1.84 -10.78
N PHE A 68 11.19 -2.24 -9.54
CA PHE A 68 12.56 -2.43 -9.02
C PHE A 68 13.01 -3.90 -8.89
N ALA A 69 12.08 -4.87 -8.85
CA ALA A 69 12.43 -6.30 -8.83
C ALA A 69 12.68 -6.89 -10.23
N ARG A 70 12.74 -6.04 -11.27
CA ARG A 70 12.99 -6.43 -12.68
C ARG A 70 11.97 -7.43 -13.22
N ILE A 71 10.74 -7.39 -12.71
CA ILE A 71 9.61 -8.10 -13.31
C ILE A 71 9.16 -7.24 -14.48
N LYS A 72 9.24 -7.77 -15.70
CA LYS A 72 8.76 -7.03 -16.87
C LYS A 72 7.24 -6.88 -16.78
N LEU A 73 6.72 -5.75 -17.26
CA LEU A 73 5.28 -5.45 -17.25
C LEU A 73 4.45 -6.50 -18.01
N ASP A 74 5.04 -7.18 -19.00
CA ASP A 74 4.38 -8.21 -19.82
C ASP A 74 4.60 -9.65 -19.31
N ASP A 75 5.37 -9.85 -18.23
CA ASP A 75 5.70 -11.17 -17.69
C ASP A 75 4.73 -11.58 -16.57
N ASP A 76 3.46 -11.74 -16.93
CA ASP A 76 2.37 -12.15 -16.02
C ASP A 76 2.66 -13.45 -15.30
N ARG A 77 3.32 -14.40 -15.96
CA ARG A 77 3.67 -15.69 -15.37
C ARG A 77 4.64 -15.50 -14.21
N ARG A 78 5.67 -14.68 -14.39
CA ARG A 78 6.63 -14.37 -13.33
C ARG A 78 6.01 -13.54 -12.22
N ARG A 79 5.14 -12.58 -12.54
CA ARG A 79 4.39 -11.78 -11.55
C ARG A 79 3.52 -12.69 -10.67
N LYS A 80 2.70 -13.55 -11.27
CA LYS A 80 1.82 -14.49 -10.55
C LYS A 80 2.59 -15.48 -9.70
N PHE A 81 3.68 -16.05 -10.23
CA PHE A 81 4.55 -16.92 -9.45
C PHE A 81 5.17 -16.19 -8.26
N ALA A 82 5.73 -14.99 -8.49
CA ALA A 82 6.35 -14.23 -7.43
C ALA A 82 5.35 -13.82 -6.34
N ALA A 83 4.12 -13.44 -6.73
CA ALA A 83 3.04 -13.12 -5.80
C ALA A 83 2.63 -14.33 -4.95
N ALA A 84 2.48 -15.51 -5.57
CA ALA A 84 2.16 -16.75 -4.86
C ALA A 84 3.25 -17.14 -3.86
N GLU A 85 4.52 -17.13 -4.28
CA GLU A 85 5.64 -17.45 -3.39
C GLU A 85 5.81 -16.42 -2.27
N MET A 86 5.63 -15.13 -2.57
CA MET A 86 5.59 -14.08 -1.55
C MET A 86 4.48 -14.34 -0.53
N LYS A 87 3.27 -14.72 -0.97
CA LYS A 87 2.18 -15.10 -0.06
C LYS A 87 2.60 -16.28 0.84
N THR A 88 3.29 -17.29 0.30
CA THR A 88 3.75 -18.44 1.10
C THR A 88 4.84 -18.07 2.12
N ILE A 89 5.82 -17.24 1.73
CA ILE A 89 7.02 -16.99 2.54
C ILE A 89 6.80 -15.81 3.52
N TYR A 90 6.14 -14.75 3.07
CA TYR A 90 6.06 -13.49 3.81
C TYR A 90 4.81 -13.39 4.68
N ARG A 91 3.67 -13.93 4.25
CA ARG A 91 2.39 -13.84 4.97
C ARG A 91 2.45 -14.36 6.41
N PRO A 92 3.12 -15.50 6.72
CA PRO A 92 3.19 -16.00 8.10
C PRO A 92 3.87 -15.00 9.05
N VAL A 93 4.83 -14.23 8.53
CA VAL A 93 5.53 -13.19 9.31
C VAL A 93 4.71 -11.91 9.39
N ALA A 94 4.07 -11.51 8.29
CA ALA A 94 3.41 -10.21 8.20
C ALA A 94 1.97 -10.18 8.73
N GLN A 95 1.30 -11.34 8.80
CA GLN A 95 -0.14 -11.42 9.10
C GLN A 95 -0.49 -12.37 10.24
N GLU A 96 -0.04 -13.62 10.20
CA GLU A 96 -0.58 -14.68 11.08
C GLU A 96 -0.19 -14.52 12.56
N GLN A 97 0.83 -13.72 12.86
CA GLN A 97 1.35 -13.53 14.22
C GLN A 97 0.99 -12.17 14.83
N HIS A 98 0.28 -11.32 14.09
CA HIS A 98 0.02 -9.93 14.47
C HIS A 98 -1.48 -9.69 14.68
N GLU A 99 -1.80 -8.93 15.74
CA GLU A 99 -3.18 -8.51 16.00
C GLU A 99 -3.68 -7.59 14.90
N TRP A 100 -2.89 -6.58 14.55
CA TRP A 100 -3.16 -5.65 13.46
C TRP A 100 -2.41 -6.05 12.20
N VAL A 101 -3.13 -6.09 11.08
CA VAL A 101 -2.56 -6.49 9.79
C VAL A 101 -3.01 -5.54 8.68
N HIS A 102 -2.12 -5.23 7.75
CA HIS A 102 -2.48 -4.50 6.54
C HIS A 102 -3.15 -5.49 5.59
N THR A 103 -4.44 -5.29 5.29
CA THR A 103 -5.26 -6.27 4.56
C THR A 103 -5.55 -5.86 3.13
N ARG A 104 -5.69 -4.56 2.87
CA ARG A 104 -6.03 -4.06 1.54
C ARG A 104 -5.31 -2.76 1.21
N THR A 105 -4.88 -2.65 -0.04
CA THR A 105 -4.61 -1.37 -0.72
C THR A 105 -5.47 -1.35 -1.97
N ASP A 106 -6.22 -0.27 -2.18
CA ASP A 106 -7.14 -0.11 -3.31
C ASP A 106 -7.38 1.39 -3.57
N ARG A 107 -8.25 1.74 -4.52
CA ARG A 107 -8.68 3.13 -4.72
C ARG A 107 -9.50 3.62 -3.53
N SER A 108 -9.29 4.87 -3.14
CA SER A 108 -10.00 5.56 -2.05
C SER A 108 -11.51 5.45 -2.16
N GLY A 109 -12.08 5.51 -3.37
CA GLY A 109 -13.52 5.32 -3.54
C GLY A 109 -14.03 3.93 -3.19
N TYR A 110 -13.29 2.86 -3.52
CA TYR A 110 -13.68 1.49 -3.18
C TYR A 110 -13.53 1.22 -1.68
N ILE A 111 -12.45 1.71 -1.07
CA ILE A 111 -12.27 1.64 0.40
C ILE A 111 -13.38 2.42 1.10
N ALA A 112 -13.71 3.62 0.63
CA ALA A 112 -14.79 4.41 1.20
C ALA A 112 -16.15 3.71 1.09
N GLU A 113 -16.46 3.12 -0.07
CA GLU A 113 -17.70 2.37 -0.30
C GLU A 113 -17.81 1.17 0.65
N ARG A 114 -16.76 0.34 0.71
CA ARG A 114 -16.70 -0.87 1.55
C ARG A 114 -16.91 -0.57 3.03
N ASN A 115 -16.45 0.58 3.50
CA ASN A 115 -16.51 0.98 4.90
C ASN A 115 -17.66 1.94 5.22
N ASN A 116 -18.66 2.04 4.33
CA ASN A 116 -19.84 2.90 4.47
C ASN A 116 -19.50 4.38 4.70
N ILE A 117 -18.35 4.84 4.20
CA ILE A 117 -17.93 6.24 4.28
C ILE A 117 -18.67 7.02 3.20
N PRO A 118 -19.32 8.16 3.53
CA PRO A 118 -20.04 8.95 2.55
C PRO A 118 -19.13 9.46 1.43
N ILE A 119 -19.34 8.92 0.23
CA ILE A 119 -18.62 9.33 -0.98
C ILE A 119 -19.24 10.62 -1.55
N PRO A 120 -18.43 11.58 -2.03
CA PRO A 120 -18.91 12.77 -2.73
C PRO A 120 -19.88 12.41 -3.86
N ARG A 121 -20.90 13.25 -4.06
CA ARG A 121 -22.01 12.99 -5.00
C ARG A 121 -21.51 12.62 -6.40
N GLU A 122 -20.46 13.29 -6.87
CA GLU A 122 -19.87 13.08 -8.19
C GLU A 122 -19.28 11.67 -8.40
N TYR A 123 -18.92 10.95 -7.34
CA TYR A 123 -18.33 9.61 -7.42
C TYR A 123 -19.29 8.49 -6.96
N ARG A 124 -20.50 8.80 -6.50
CA ARG A 124 -21.44 7.78 -5.97
C ARG A 124 -21.80 6.68 -6.96
N HIS A 125 -21.89 7.00 -8.25
CA HIS A 125 -22.22 6.04 -9.31
C HIS A 125 -20.98 5.35 -9.89
N SER A 126 -19.78 5.82 -9.54
CA SER A 126 -18.51 5.23 -9.96
C SER A 126 -17.44 5.52 -8.90
N PRO A 127 -17.47 4.80 -7.76
CA PRO A 127 -16.51 5.02 -6.68
C PRO A 127 -15.06 4.93 -7.14
N GLY A 128 -14.74 4.00 -8.04
CA GLY A 128 -13.40 3.83 -8.61
C GLY A 128 -12.86 5.05 -9.38
N ALA A 129 -13.68 6.06 -9.70
CA ALA A 129 -13.21 7.33 -10.28
C ALA A 129 -12.51 8.23 -9.24
N LEU A 130 -12.68 7.96 -7.94
CA LEU A 130 -11.86 8.50 -6.87
C LEU A 130 -10.57 7.68 -6.78
N GLU A 131 -9.67 7.98 -7.71
CA GLU A 131 -8.45 7.21 -8.02
C GLU A 131 -7.35 7.14 -6.94
N PRO A 132 -7.12 8.16 -6.07
CA PRO A 132 -6.01 8.09 -5.13
C PRO A 132 -6.06 6.83 -4.27
N GLU A 133 -4.89 6.27 -3.95
CA GLU A 133 -4.79 5.04 -3.17
C GLU A 133 -5.42 5.19 -1.77
N ALA A 134 -5.74 4.08 -1.14
CA ALA A 134 -6.23 3.97 0.22
C ALA A 134 -5.87 2.60 0.77
N ALA A 135 -5.90 2.48 2.11
CA ALA A 135 -5.52 1.26 2.80
C ALA A 135 -6.51 0.89 3.90
N GLU A 136 -6.67 -0.42 4.12
CA GLU A 136 -7.39 -1.03 5.23
C GLU A 136 -6.43 -1.83 6.10
N PHE A 137 -6.53 -1.64 7.41
CA PHE A 137 -5.83 -2.44 8.41
C PHE A 137 -6.86 -3.06 9.32
N ASP A 138 -6.86 -4.37 9.48
CA ASP A 138 -7.82 -5.08 10.32
C ASP A 138 -7.16 -5.58 11.60
N ASN A 139 -7.90 -5.51 12.70
CA ASN A 139 -7.57 -6.22 13.92
C ASN A 139 -8.22 -7.60 13.90
N CYS A 140 -7.41 -8.64 13.78
CA CYS A 140 -7.83 -10.04 13.68
C CYS A 140 -8.51 -10.56 14.96
N VAL A 141 -8.38 -9.85 16.09
CA VAL A 141 -8.91 -10.25 17.39
C VAL A 141 -10.20 -9.49 17.72
N THR A 142 -10.23 -8.18 17.52
CA THR A 142 -11.36 -7.32 17.93
C THR A 142 -12.38 -7.08 16.81
N GLY A 143 -12.00 -7.32 15.55
CA GLY A 143 -12.81 -6.96 14.38
C GLY A 143 -12.86 -5.46 14.10
N GLU A 144 -12.03 -4.66 14.79
CA GLU A 144 -11.83 -3.26 14.46
C GLU A 144 -11.02 -3.11 13.17
N ARG A 145 -11.19 -1.97 12.51
CA ARG A 145 -10.49 -1.64 11.27
C ARG A 145 -10.01 -0.21 11.28
N ILE A 146 -8.81 0.03 10.79
CA ILE A 146 -8.30 1.37 10.48
C ILE A 146 -8.36 1.56 8.97
N VAL A 147 -8.85 2.71 8.54
CA VAL A 147 -8.91 3.11 7.13
C VAL A 147 -8.13 4.38 6.90
N ALA A 148 -7.19 4.36 5.95
CA ALA A 148 -6.48 5.54 5.48
C ALA A 148 -6.92 5.85 4.05
N TYR A 149 -7.58 6.99 3.84
CA TYR A 149 -8.24 7.31 2.57
C TYR A 149 -8.34 8.83 2.34
N THR A 150 -8.64 9.24 1.11
CA THR A 150 -8.98 10.64 0.78
C THR A 150 -10.34 10.69 0.09
N LEU A 151 -11.07 11.81 0.19
CA LEU A 151 -12.32 12.03 -0.59
C LEU A 151 -12.08 13.00 -1.75
N GLU A 152 -10.84 13.41 -1.95
CA GLU A 152 -10.39 14.39 -2.91
C GLU A 152 -9.47 13.72 -3.96
N ARG A 153 -9.62 14.09 -5.24
CA ARG A 153 -8.69 13.70 -6.32
C ARG A 153 -7.47 14.63 -6.35
N HIS A 154 -6.53 14.38 -7.26
CA HIS A 154 -5.35 15.24 -7.48
C HIS A 154 -5.69 16.70 -7.77
N HIS A 155 -6.85 16.97 -8.37
CA HIS A 155 -7.34 18.33 -8.63
C HIS A 155 -8.25 18.86 -7.49
N GLY A 156 -8.47 18.11 -6.42
CA GLY A 156 -9.24 18.55 -5.26
C GLY A 156 -10.74 18.75 -5.54
N LYS A 157 -11.37 19.70 -4.86
CA LYS A 157 -12.80 19.99 -4.92
C LYS A 157 -13.14 20.96 -6.04
N MET A 158 -14.32 20.76 -6.63
CA MET A 158 -14.85 21.68 -7.62
C MET A 158 -15.22 23.01 -6.97
N LEU A 159 -14.77 24.10 -7.57
CA LEU A 159 -15.04 25.46 -7.12
C LEU A 159 -16.15 26.09 -7.97
N PHE A 160 -17.02 26.82 -7.29
CA PHE A 160 -18.12 27.59 -7.87
C PHE A 160 -17.97 29.07 -7.49
N ASP A 161 -18.35 29.97 -8.37
CA ASP A 161 -18.47 31.40 -8.06
C ASP A 161 -19.75 31.69 -7.25
N SER A 162 -19.96 32.98 -6.94
CA SER A 162 -21.17 33.45 -6.25
C SER A 162 -22.47 33.20 -7.02
N GLU A 163 -22.38 33.00 -8.34
CA GLU A 163 -23.51 32.72 -9.24
C GLU A 163 -23.71 31.21 -9.48
N GLN A 164 -23.00 30.34 -8.75
CA GLN A 164 -23.01 28.88 -8.90
C GLN A 164 -22.48 28.37 -10.24
N ASN A 165 -21.75 29.20 -11.00
CA ASN A 165 -21.05 28.74 -12.18
C ASN A 165 -19.74 28.05 -11.77
N ARG A 166 -19.40 26.96 -12.46
CA ARG A 166 -18.15 26.24 -12.24
C ARG A 166 -16.97 27.11 -12.69
N VAL A 167 -16.04 27.39 -11.79
CA VAL A 167 -14.82 28.19 -12.07
C VAL A 167 -13.52 27.38 -12.11
N GLY A 168 -13.56 26.13 -11.62
CA GLY A 168 -12.39 25.24 -11.69
C GLY A 168 -12.32 24.32 -10.49
N TYR A 169 -11.10 24.10 -10.00
CA TYR A 169 -10.85 23.30 -8.82
C TYR A 169 -9.88 23.99 -7.85
N ASP A 170 -9.92 23.56 -6.59
CA ASP A 170 -9.05 24.07 -5.53
C ASP A 170 -7.67 23.39 -5.48
N TYR A 171 -7.48 22.27 -6.19
CA TYR A 171 -6.25 21.48 -6.25
C TYR A 171 -5.66 21.16 -4.87
N LYS A 172 -6.54 20.85 -3.91
CA LYS A 172 -6.17 20.45 -2.56
C LYS A 172 -6.82 19.13 -2.21
N GLY A 173 -6.03 18.22 -1.65
CA GLY A 173 -6.50 16.99 -1.05
C GLY A 173 -5.82 16.72 0.28
N GLU A 174 -6.45 15.89 1.10
CA GLU A 174 -5.99 15.55 2.44
C GLU A 174 -6.42 14.12 2.78
N TYR A 175 -5.46 13.30 3.20
CA TYR A 175 -5.75 11.98 3.72
C TYR A 175 -6.36 12.06 5.12
N ARG A 176 -7.26 11.14 5.38
CA ARG A 176 -7.93 10.91 6.66
C ARG A 176 -7.58 9.52 7.14
N ILE A 177 -7.49 9.38 8.45
CA ILE A 177 -7.25 8.10 9.11
C ILE A 177 -8.35 7.94 10.15
N GLU A 178 -9.19 6.93 9.98
CA GLU A 178 -10.31 6.65 10.89
C GLU A 178 -10.21 5.23 11.45
N LEU A 179 -10.57 5.08 12.73
CA LEU A 179 -10.83 3.79 13.36
C LEU A 179 -12.33 3.49 13.24
N CYS A 180 -12.63 2.42 12.52
CA CYS A 180 -13.93 1.77 12.41
C CYS A 180 -14.01 0.66 13.47
N SER A 181 -14.84 0.84 14.46
CA SER A 181 -15.14 -0.21 15.44
C SER A 181 -15.97 -1.33 14.82
N ALA A 182 -15.97 -2.51 15.45
CA ALA A 182 -16.72 -3.68 14.98
C ALA A 182 -18.25 -3.44 14.87
N ASN A 183 -18.80 -2.46 15.58
CA ASN A 183 -20.22 -2.09 15.50
C ASN A 183 -20.54 -1.04 14.42
N GLY A 184 -19.54 -0.61 13.64
CA GLY A 184 -19.67 0.36 12.56
C GLY A 184 -19.52 1.82 13.01
N ALA A 185 -19.28 2.12 14.29
CA ALA A 185 -18.93 3.47 14.71
C ALA A 185 -17.55 3.85 14.16
N ARG A 186 -17.42 5.08 13.66
CA ARG A 186 -16.19 5.60 13.07
C ARG A 186 -15.71 6.82 13.84
N HIS A 187 -14.42 6.82 14.12
CA HIS A 187 -13.77 7.90 14.86
C HIS A 187 -12.46 8.27 14.16
N PRO A 188 -12.20 9.56 13.89
CA PRO A 188 -10.88 10.00 13.45
C PRO A 188 -9.82 9.56 14.46
N LEU A 189 -8.74 8.94 13.97
CA LEU A 189 -7.59 8.65 14.81
C LEU A 189 -6.82 9.94 15.10
N PRO A 190 -6.48 10.23 16.36
CA PRO A 190 -5.66 11.39 16.69
C PRO A 190 -4.31 11.31 15.98
N LEU A 191 -3.94 12.36 15.25
CA LEU A 191 -2.69 12.35 14.47
C LEU A 191 -1.46 12.35 15.38
N GLU A 192 -1.57 12.96 16.57
CA GLU A 192 -0.54 12.97 17.60
C GLU A 192 -0.24 11.54 18.11
N LEU A 193 -1.26 10.68 18.18
CA LEU A 193 -1.09 9.27 18.55
C LEU A 193 -0.22 8.54 17.52
N LEU A 194 -0.46 8.83 16.23
CA LEU A 194 0.27 8.25 15.10
C LEU A 194 1.64 8.91 14.88
N GLY A 195 1.95 10.00 15.59
CA GLY A 195 3.20 10.74 15.44
C GLY A 195 3.36 11.39 14.07
N ILE A 196 2.24 11.80 13.46
CA ILE A 196 2.17 12.47 12.15
C ILE A 196 1.43 13.80 12.30
N THR A 197 1.69 14.73 11.40
CA THR A 197 1.03 16.04 11.34
C THR A 197 0.06 16.12 10.15
N SER A 198 -0.92 17.03 10.21
CA SER A 198 -1.85 17.23 9.08
C SER A 198 -1.13 17.64 7.79
N SER A 199 -0.02 18.37 7.87
CA SER A 199 0.72 18.80 6.67
C SER A 199 1.30 17.60 5.90
N GLU A 200 1.67 16.53 6.59
CA GLU A 200 2.18 15.28 6.00
C GLU A 200 1.10 14.45 5.29
N LEU A 201 -0.18 14.73 5.58
CA LEU A 201 -1.35 14.09 4.97
C LEU A 201 -1.92 14.89 3.79
N ARG A 202 -1.43 16.11 3.57
CA ARG A 202 -1.88 17.01 2.49
C ARG A 202 -1.14 16.76 1.19
N PHE A 203 -1.86 16.93 0.09
CA PHE A 203 -1.33 16.83 -1.27
C PHE A 203 -2.06 17.80 -2.21
N GLY A 204 -1.47 18.01 -3.40
CA GLY A 204 -1.96 18.98 -4.39
C GLY A 204 -1.13 20.27 -4.41
N ASP A 205 -1.33 21.13 -5.39
CA ASP A 205 -0.38 22.21 -5.72
C ASP A 205 -0.76 23.59 -5.13
N LYS A 206 -1.98 23.75 -4.61
CA LYS A 206 -2.51 25.05 -4.15
C LYS A 206 -2.50 25.25 -2.63
N TRP A 207 -1.83 24.38 -1.87
CA TRP A 207 -1.60 24.59 -0.44
C TRP A 207 -0.67 25.80 -0.20
N PRO A 208 -0.92 26.63 0.83
CA PRO A 208 -0.09 27.81 1.10
C PRO A 208 1.38 27.44 1.36
N ASP A 209 1.59 26.41 2.17
CA ASP A 209 2.92 25.92 2.54
C ASP A 209 3.47 24.99 1.43
N PRO A 210 4.68 25.24 0.89
CA PRO A 210 5.33 24.35 -0.06
C PRO A 210 5.53 22.92 0.46
N GLU A 211 5.72 22.72 1.77
CA GLU A 211 5.88 21.39 2.33
C GLU A 211 4.61 20.56 2.15
N GLU A 212 3.43 21.19 2.10
CA GLU A 212 2.13 20.53 1.89
C GLU A 212 1.86 20.17 0.42
N ARG A 213 2.69 20.62 -0.51
CA ARG A 213 2.48 20.45 -1.96
C ARG A 213 3.02 19.12 -2.49
N ARG A 214 2.66 18.04 -1.82
CA ARG A 214 3.11 16.68 -2.15
C ARG A 214 2.25 16.03 -3.24
N LEU A 215 2.77 14.95 -3.82
CA LEU A 215 1.95 14.05 -4.63
C LEU A 215 1.01 13.24 -3.72
N SER A 216 -0.12 12.80 -4.26
CA SER A 216 -1.07 11.95 -3.52
C SER A 216 -0.41 10.71 -2.93
N ASP A 217 0.53 10.12 -3.68
CA ASP A 217 1.19 8.88 -3.30
C ASP A 217 2.19 9.09 -2.15
N ASP A 218 2.79 10.28 -2.05
CA ASP A 218 3.64 10.64 -0.91
C ASP A 218 2.81 10.80 0.36
N ALA A 219 1.69 11.53 0.28
CA ALA A 219 0.77 11.70 1.40
C ALA A 219 0.15 10.37 1.85
N PHE A 220 -0.20 9.50 0.89
CA PHE A 220 -0.66 8.14 1.16
C PHE A 220 0.39 7.32 1.90
N ARG A 221 1.64 7.30 1.41
CA ARG A 221 2.75 6.59 2.07
C ARG A 221 2.98 7.10 3.48
N ASN A 222 2.91 8.41 3.72
CA ASN A 222 3.02 8.98 5.06
C ASN A 222 1.89 8.47 5.98
N ALA A 223 0.64 8.50 5.52
CA ALA A 223 -0.52 8.03 6.27
C ALA A 223 -0.38 6.56 6.67
N VAL A 224 -0.04 5.71 5.70
CA VAL A 224 0.13 4.27 5.88
C VAL A 224 1.32 3.94 6.78
N ALA A 225 2.47 4.60 6.57
CA ALA A 225 3.66 4.40 7.38
C ALA A 225 3.41 4.76 8.85
N ALA A 226 2.66 5.84 9.11
CA ALA A 226 2.31 6.26 10.47
C ALA A 226 1.45 5.21 11.19
N VAL A 227 0.42 4.67 10.52
CA VAL A 227 -0.40 3.58 11.07
C VAL A 227 0.46 2.33 11.33
N ARG A 228 1.25 1.90 10.35
CA ARG A 228 2.09 0.70 10.47
C ARG A 228 3.14 0.82 11.57
N LYS A 229 3.75 1.99 11.71
CA LYS A 229 4.71 2.27 12.76
C LYS A 229 4.06 2.21 14.14
N HIS A 230 2.89 2.84 14.30
CA HIS A 230 2.20 2.87 15.59
C HIS A 230 1.75 1.47 16.05
N TYR A 231 1.19 0.68 15.13
CA TYR A 231 0.60 -0.63 15.45
C TYR A 231 1.54 -1.82 15.17
N GLY A 232 2.79 -1.58 14.79
CA GLY A 232 3.77 -2.64 14.51
C GLY A 232 3.38 -3.55 13.32
N ILE A 233 2.75 -2.97 12.30
CA ILE A 233 2.20 -3.70 11.15
C ILE A 233 3.23 -3.76 10.02
N TRP A 234 3.40 -4.93 9.42
CA TRP A 234 4.23 -5.10 8.23
C TRP A 234 3.54 -4.61 6.95
N PRO A 235 4.28 -4.09 5.95
CA PRO A 235 3.73 -3.75 4.64
C PRO A 235 3.05 -4.96 3.99
N LEU A 236 2.03 -4.68 3.17
CA LEU A 236 1.45 -5.72 2.31
C LEU A 236 2.51 -6.16 1.30
N PRO A 237 2.55 -7.45 0.92
CA PRO A 237 3.39 -7.89 -0.19
C PRO A 237 2.88 -7.22 -1.48
N SER A 238 3.61 -6.21 -1.94
CA SER A 238 3.20 -5.20 -2.93
C SER A 238 3.14 -5.67 -4.38
N LEU A 239 3.16 -6.98 -4.66
CA LEU A 239 3.07 -7.49 -6.05
C LEU A 239 1.66 -7.42 -6.67
N ASN A 240 0.67 -6.98 -5.89
CA ASN A 240 -0.74 -6.91 -6.27
C ASN A 240 -1.20 -5.47 -6.52
N GLU A 241 -0.44 -4.66 -7.26
CA GLU A 241 -0.82 -3.28 -7.65
C GLU A 241 -2.16 -3.19 -8.44
N ASP A 242 -2.80 -4.30 -8.83
CA ASP A 242 -4.08 -4.29 -9.58
C ASP A 242 -5.15 -5.28 -9.10
N ASP A 243 -4.90 -6.13 -8.09
CA ASP A 243 -5.86 -7.17 -7.71
C ASP A 243 -6.78 -6.68 -6.59
N ALA A 244 -7.73 -5.81 -6.94
CA ALA A 244 -8.92 -5.50 -6.12
C ALA A 244 -9.80 -6.74 -5.84
N THR A 245 -9.45 -7.91 -6.39
CA THR A 245 -10.26 -9.13 -6.45
C THR A 245 -9.74 -10.33 -5.63
N TYR A 246 -8.62 -10.25 -4.92
CA TYR A 246 -7.97 -11.47 -4.40
C TYR A 246 -8.29 -11.90 -2.95
N TRP A 247 -9.20 -11.23 -2.22
CA TRP A 247 -9.47 -11.59 -0.82
C TRP A 247 -10.93 -11.79 -0.43
N ASP A 248 -11.89 -11.59 -1.34
CA ASP A 248 -13.32 -11.86 -1.06
C ASP A 248 -13.75 -13.31 -1.38
N SER A 249 -12.84 -14.19 -1.84
CA SER A 249 -13.19 -15.57 -2.24
C SER A 249 -12.85 -16.67 -1.23
N GLU A 250 -12.21 -16.37 -0.09
CA GLU A 250 -11.83 -17.38 0.92
C GLU A 250 -12.51 -17.21 2.29
N LEU A 251 -13.45 -16.26 2.44
CA LEU A 251 -14.18 -16.04 3.71
C LEU A 251 -15.66 -16.44 3.69
N ASP A 252 -16.19 -16.91 2.56
CA ASP A 252 -17.54 -17.49 2.48
C ASP A 252 -17.47 -18.99 2.21
N ASN A 253 -17.35 -19.78 3.28
CA ASN A 253 -17.82 -21.17 3.32
C ASN A 253 -17.98 -21.63 4.79
N PRO A 254 -19.22 -21.80 5.29
CA PRO A 254 -19.52 -22.92 6.16
C PRO A 254 -19.61 -24.23 5.37
#